data_AF-A0A7V9UN87-F1
#
_entry.id   AF-A0A7V9UN87-F1
#
_cell.length_a   1.000
_cell.length_b   1.000
_cell.length_c   1.000
_cell.angle_alpha   90.00
_cell.angle_beta   90.00
_cell.angle_gamma   90.00
#
_symmetry.space_group_name_H-M   'P 1'
#
loop_
_entity.id
_entity.type
_entity.pdbx_description
1 polymer ?
#
loop_
_entity_poly.entity_id
_entity_poly.type
_entity_poly.pdbx_seq_one_letter_code
_entity_poly.pdbx_strand_id
1 'polypeptide(L)'
;MRILWLKTELLHPVDKGGRIRTYYMLRELKREHEVTYLTLDDGQAAPDARARATEYCHELITIPHSTRAKFTPGFYFELTHNLVSRLPYFMQKYKSAAMRREVARLATTEKFDVLVCDFL
;
A
#
# COMPACT_ATOMS: atom_id res chain seq x y z
N MET A 1 16.90 1.67 13.03
CA MET A 1 15.48 1.78 13.49
C MET A 1 14.64 0.79 12.71
N ARG A 2 13.52 0.32 13.28
CA ARG A 2 12.51 -0.53 12.63
C ARG A 2 11.36 0.35 12.15
N ILE A 3 11.17 0.44 10.85
CA ILE A 3 10.18 1.32 10.19
C ILE A 3 9.09 0.46 9.57
N LEU A 4 7.82 0.73 9.94
CA LEU A 4 6.66 0.21 9.22
C LEU A 4 6.16 1.27 8.23
N TRP A 5 6.28 0.98 6.93
CA TRP A 5 5.85 1.86 5.87
C TRP A 5 4.57 1.34 5.22
N LEU A 6 3.49 2.14 5.27
CA LEU A 6 2.17 1.79 4.75
C LEU A 6 1.91 2.51 3.43
N LYS A 7 1.50 1.75 2.40
CA LYS A 7 1.04 2.27 1.10
C LYS A 7 -0.12 1.43 0.55
N THR A 8 -0.70 1.86 -0.56
CA THR A 8 -1.79 1.16 -1.27
C THR A 8 -1.36 0.50 -2.59
N GLU A 9 -0.07 0.47 -2.93
CA GLU A 9 0.43 -0.22 -4.13
C GLU A 9 1.90 -0.67 -4.04
N LEU A 10 2.28 -1.67 -4.83
CA LEU A 10 3.67 -2.02 -5.10
C LEU A 10 4.36 -0.92 -5.93
N LEU A 11 5.66 -0.74 -5.71
CA LEU A 11 6.42 0.36 -6.31
C LEU A 11 6.96 0.07 -7.71
N HIS A 12 6.99 -1.20 -8.13
CA HIS A 12 7.45 -1.60 -9.45
C HIS A 12 6.28 -1.77 -10.44
N PRO A 13 6.44 -1.35 -11.71
CA PRO A 13 7.57 -0.57 -12.24
C PRO A 13 7.60 0.85 -11.63
N VAL A 14 8.81 1.41 -11.49
CA VAL A 14 9.05 2.73 -10.88
C VAL A 14 8.77 3.85 -11.89
N ASP A 15 7.53 3.95 -12.33
CA ASP A 15 7.12 4.74 -13.51
C ASP A 15 6.24 5.96 -13.20
N LYS A 16 5.63 5.99 -12.01
CA LYS A 16 4.75 7.07 -11.55
C LYS A 16 5.43 7.91 -10.48
N GLY A 17 5.20 9.22 -10.47
CA GLY A 17 5.81 10.13 -9.49
C GLY A 17 5.65 9.69 -8.04
N GLY A 18 4.46 9.18 -7.66
CA GLY A 18 4.22 8.61 -6.33
C GLY A 18 5.08 7.38 -6.02
N ARG A 19 5.31 6.50 -6.99
CA ARG A 19 6.17 5.31 -6.85
C ARG A 19 7.65 5.68 -6.84
N ILE A 20 8.08 6.56 -7.74
CA ILE A 20 9.45 7.09 -7.84
C ILE A 20 9.88 7.65 -6.49
N ARG A 21 9.08 8.58 -5.92
CA ARG A 21 9.41 9.21 -4.64
C ARG A 21 9.57 8.18 -3.52
N THR A 22 8.57 7.33 -3.33
CA THR A 22 8.60 6.32 -2.26
C THR A 22 9.74 5.33 -2.45
N TYR A 23 9.98 4.88 -3.69
CA TYR A 23 11.04 3.93 -4.01
C TYR A 23 12.41 4.46 -3.63
N TYR A 24 12.77 5.67 -4.07
CA TYR A 24 14.09 6.23 -3.77
C TYR A 24 14.26 6.59 -2.29
N MET A 25 13.20 7.09 -1.63
CA MET A 25 13.23 7.31 -0.18
C MET A 25 13.48 6.01 0.59
N LEU A 26 12.73 4.96 0.26
CA LEU A 26 12.87 3.67 0.93
C LEU A 26 14.22 3.00 0.61
N ARG A 27 14.74 3.14 -0.61
CA ARG A 27 16.08 2.65 -0.96
C ARG A 27 17.17 3.26 -0.08
N GLU A 28 17.11 4.56 0.18
CA GLU A 28 18.10 5.20 1.06
C GLU A 28 17.86 4.82 2.53
N LEU A 29 16.61 4.83 3.01
CA LEU A 29 16.28 4.43 4.38
C LEU A 29 16.70 2.98 4.69
N LYS A 30 16.50 2.06 3.74
CA LYS A 30 16.86 0.65 3.88
C LYS A 30 18.35 0.44 4.18
N ARG A 31 19.23 1.39 3.82
CA ARG A 31 20.68 1.24 4.04
C ARG A 31 21.05 1.25 5.52
N GLU A 32 20.27 1.95 6.34
CA GLU A 32 20.57 2.19 7.77
C GLU A 32 19.43 1.75 8.70
N HIS A 33 18.25 1.45 8.15
CA HIS A 33 17.05 1.11 8.89
C HIS A 33 16.43 -0.20 8.37
N GLU A 34 15.88 -1.00 9.29
CA GLU A 34 15.05 -2.15 8.94
C GLU A 34 13.68 -1.63 8.50
N VAL A 35 13.23 -2.04 7.32
CA VAL A 35 12.02 -1.51 6.67
C VAL A 35 11.07 -2.66 6.39
N THR A 36 9.92 -2.65 7.06
CA THR A 36 8.77 -3.49 6.72
C THR A 36 7.82 -2.64 5.87
N TYR A 37 7.60 -3.06 4.63
CA TYR A 37 6.70 -2.39 3.70
C TYR A 37 5.39 -3.17 3.60
N LEU A 38 4.29 -2.54 4.01
CA LEU A 38 2.96 -3.14 3.98
C LEU A 38 2.11 -2.41 2.94
N THR A 39 1.61 -3.17 1.97
CA THR A 39 0.81 -2.62 0.87
C THR A 39 -0.39 -3.46 0.48
N LEU A 40 -1.35 -2.82 -0.17
CA LEU A 40 -2.37 -3.50 -0.95
C LEU A 40 -1.80 -4.05 -2.26
N ASP A 41 -2.35 -5.16 -2.74
CA ASP A 41 -2.05 -5.77 -4.05
C ASP A 41 -3.34 -6.30 -4.68
N ASP A 42 -3.65 -5.84 -5.89
CA ASP A 42 -4.82 -6.25 -6.66
C ASP A 42 -4.55 -7.45 -7.59
N GLY A 43 -3.32 -7.99 -7.57
CA GLY A 43 -2.87 -9.09 -8.40
C GLY A 43 -2.57 -8.70 -9.84
N GLN A 44 -2.58 -7.40 -10.18
CA GLN A 44 -2.28 -6.88 -11.52
C GLN A 44 -0.88 -6.25 -11.60
N ALA A 45 -0.09 -6.32 -10.53
CA ALA A 45 1.30 -5.87 -10.55
C ALA A 45 2.15 -6.67 -11.53
N ALA A 46 3.26 -6.09 -11.98
CA ALA A 46 4.22 -6.81 -12.81
C ALA A 46 4.71 -8.09 -12.10
N PRO A 47 4.95 -9.21 -12.82
CA PRO A 47 5.31 -10.49 -12.19
C PRO A 47 6.53 -10.43 -11.26
N ASP A 48 7.47 -9.53 -11.57
CA ASP A 48 8.71 -9.30 -10.83
C ASP A 48 8.56 -8.28 -9.68
N ALA A 49 7.43 -7.56 -9.58
CA ALA A 49 7.27 -6.42 -8.68
C ALA A 49 7.47 -6.78 -7.20
N ARG A 50 6.99 -7.97 -6.79
CA ARG A 50 7.17 -8.49 -5.43
C ARG A 50 8.62 -8.91 -5.18
N ALA A 51 9.23 -9.63 -6.11
CA ALA A 51 10.62 -10.07 -5.99
C ALA A 51 11.58 -8.89 -5.86
N ARG A 52 11.32 -7.83 -6.64
CA ARG A 52 12.09 -6.59 -6.64
C ARG A 52 11.78 -5.66 -5.46
N ALA A 53 10.85 -6.02 -4.58
CA ALA A 53 10.62 -5.25 -3.35
C ALA A 53 11.83 -5.27 -2.40
N THR A 54 12.65 -6.33 -2.50
CA THR A 54 13.94 -6.43 -1.82
C THR A 54 14.89 -5.26 -2.13
N GLU A 55 14.68 -4.52 -3.21
CA GLU A 55 15.44 -3.31 -3.52
C GLU A 55 15.19 -2.19 -2.49
N TYR A 56 13.98 -2.11 -1.92
CA TYR A 56 13.54 -0.98 -1.08
C TYR A 56 13.01 -1.37 0.31
N CYS A 57 12.78 -2.65 0.61
CA CYS A 57 12.40 -3.10 1.95
C CYS A 57 13.15 -4.38 2.37
N HIS A 58 13.15 -4.64 3.67
CA HIS A 58 13.64 -5.89 4.28
C HIS A 58 12.54 -6.94 4.33
N GLU A 59 11.31 -6.50 4.59
CA GLU A 59 10.12 -7.35 4.62
C GLU A 59 9.02 -6.72 3.79
N LEU A 60 8.35 -7.54 2.97
CA LEU A 60 7.20 -7.14 2.18
C LEU A 60 5.96 -7.87 2.69
N ILE A 61 4.94 -7.12 3.09
CA ILE A 61 3.62 -7.64 3.46
C ILE A 61 2.61 -7.15 2.43
N THR A 62 1.98 -8.09 1.70
CA THR A 62 0.95 -7.77 0.71
C THR A 62 -0.42 -8.20 1.19
N ILE A 63 -1.39 -7.29 1.12
CA ILE A 63 -2.78 -7.54 1.45
C ILE A 63 -3.58 -7.59 0.14
N PRO A 64 -4.19 -8.74 -0.20
CA PRO A 64 -5.06 -8.84 -1.37
C PRO A 64 -6.19 -7.80 -1.29
N HIS A 65 -6.30 -6.96 -2.32
CA HIS A 65 -7.34 -5.94 -2.40
C HIS A 65 -7.61 -5.58 -3.85
N SER A 66 -8.79 -5.93 -4.35
CA SER A 66 -9.22 -5.57 -5.69
C SER A 66 -10.10 -4.33 -5.67
N THR A 67 -9.91 -3.46 -6.67
CA THR A 67 -10.84 -2.37 -6.95
C THR A 67 -11.63 -2.68 -8.22
N ARG A 68 -12.84 -2.13 -8.33
CA ARG A 68 -13.63 -2.31 -9.55
C ARG A 68 -13.01 -1.53 -10.69
N ALA A 69 -12.92 -2.17 -11.86
CA ALA A 69 -12.46 -1.51 -13.08
C ALA A 69 -13.37 -0.33 -13.43
N LYS A 70 -12.75 0.76 -13.89
CA LYS A 70 -13.48 1.97 -14.30
C LYS A 70 -14.49 1.64 -15.40
N PHE A 71 -15.57 2.42 -15.45
CA PHE A 71 -16.62 2.31 -16.47
C PHE A 71 -17.39 0.98 -16.50
N THR A 72 -17.25 0.15 -15.47
CA THR A 72 -18.11 -1.03 -15.28
C THR A 72 -19.40 -0.66 -14.55
N PRO A 73 -20.49 -1.45 -14.70
CA PRO A 73 -21.71 -1.24 -13.90
C PRO A 73 -21.42 -1.21 -12.39
N GLY A 74 -20.49 -2.06 -11.94
CA GLY A 74 -20.04 -2.09 -10.55
C GLY A 74 -19.35 -0.79 -10.10
N PHE A 75 -18.56 -0.15 -10.96
CA PHE A 75 -17.95 1.15 -10.67
C PHE A 75 -19.02 2.25 -10.48
N TYR A 76 -20.03 2.31 -11.34
CA TYR A 76 -21.12 3.29 -11.19
C TYR A 76 -21.97 3.04 -9.94
N PHE A 77 -22.18 1.78 -9.57
CA PHE A 77 -22.81 1.46 -8.29
C PHE A 77 -21.98 1.96 -7.09
N GLU A 78 -20.66 1.78 -7.10
CA GLU A 78 -19.83 2.32 -6.02
C GLU A 78 -19.82 3.86 -6.00
N LEU A 79 -19.83 4.51 -7.18
CA LEU A 79 -19.86 5.96 -7.28
C LEU A 79 -21.16 6.55 -6.72
N THR A 80 -22.30 5.95 -7.08
CA THR A 80 -23.61 6.37 -6.55
C THR A 80 -23.71 6.14 -5.05
N HIS A 81 -23.22 5.01 -4.53
CA HIS A 81 -23.11 4.78 -3.09
C HIS A 81 -22.11 5.73 -2.41
N ASN A 82 -21.08 6.21 -3.11
CA ASN A 82 -20.11 7.16 -2.56
C ASN A 82 -20.69 8.58 -2.39
N LEU A 83 -21.81 8.92 -3.04
CA LEU A 83 -22.47 10.22 -2.86
C LEU A 83 -22.92 10.48 -1.41
N VAL A 84 -23.19 9.42 -0.64
CA VAL A 84 -23.54 9.50 0.79
C VAL A 84 -22.36 9.22 1.71
N SER A 85 -21.18 8.96 1.15
CA SER A 85 -19.95 8.71 1.91
C SER A 85 -19.31 10.03 2.35
N ARG A 86 -18.73 10.03 3.56
CA ARG A 86 -17.89 11.14 4.04
C ARG A 86 -16.51 11.17 3.39
N LEU A 87 -16.08 10.07 2.79
CA LEU A 87 -14.79 9.96 2.11
C LEU A 87 -14.96 10.06 0.60
N PRO A 88 -14.12 10.85 -0.10
CA PRO A 88 -14.05 10.86 -1.55
C PRO A 88 -13.83 9.45 -2.10
N TYR A 89 -14.43 9.16 -3.26
CA TYR A 89 -14.37 7.83 -3.87
C TYR A 89 -12.95 7.28 -4.02
N PHE A 90 -11.99 8.14 -4.37
CA PHE A 90 -10.60 7.71 -4.58
C PHE A 90 -9.93 7.19 -3.30
N MET A 91 -10.35 7.62 -2.11
CA MET A 91 -9.91 7.06 -0.83
C MET A 91 -10.77 5.83 -0.47
N GLN A 92 -12.10 5.96 -0.62
CA GLN A 92 -13.05 4.93 -0.20
C GLN A 92 -12.78 3.58 -0.86
N LYS A 93 -12.40 3.56 -2.14
CA LYS A 93 -12.11 2.33 -2.89
C LYS A 93 -10.86 1.58 -2.38
N TYR A 94 -9.97 2.22 -1.62
CA TYR A 94 -8.79 1.58 -1.01
C TYR A 94 -9.00 1.21 0.46
N LYS A 95 -10.19 1.47 1.02
CA LYS A 95 -10.53 1.09 2.38
C LYS A 95 -10.52 -0.44 2.52
N SER A 96 -9.50 -0.97 3.20
CA SER A 96 -9.34 -2.41 3.42
C SER A 96 -9.41 -2.76 4.90
N ALA A 97 -10.44 -3.52 5.30
CA ALA A 97 -10.55 -4.06 6.65
C ALA A 97 -9.42 -5.07 6.95
N ALA A 98 -8.93 -5.78 5.93
CA ALA A 98 -7.81 -6.70 6.07
C ALA A 98 -6.51 -5.97 6.39
N MET A 99 -6.22 -4.88 5.67
CA MET A 99 -5.05 -4.04 5.94
C MET A 99 -5.11 -3.45 7.35
N ARG A 100 -6.28 -2.95 7.77
CA ARG A 100 -6.47 -2.43 9.13
C ARG A 100 -6.19 -3.48 10.21
N ARG A 101 -6.68 -4.71 10.02
CA ARG A 101 -6.41 -5.81 10.97
C ARG A 101 -4.93 -6.14 11.02
N GLU A 102 -4.26 -6.16 9.88
CA GLU A 102 -2.83 -6.48 9.82
C GLU A 102 -1.97 -5.40 10.48
N VAL A 103 -2.26 -4.12 10.23
CA VAL A 103 -1.59 -3.01 10.91
C VAL A 103 -1.80 -3.09 12.42
N ALA A 104 -3.03 -3.38 12.88
CA ALA A 104 -3.31 -3.56 14.31
C ALA A 104 -2.57 -4.76 14.90
N ARG A 105 -2.49 -5.88 14.17
CA ARG A 105 -1.73 -7.06 14.57
C ARG A 105 -0.26 -6.70 14.74
N LEU A 106 0.37 -6.15 13.71
CA LEU A 106 1.78 -5.75 13.71
C LEU A 106 2.11 -4.75 14.84
N ALA A 107 1.25 -3.77 15.07
CA ALA A 107 1.42 -2.80 16.16
C ALA A 107 1.39 -3.43 17.57
N THR A 108 0.79 -4.62 17.72
CA THR A 108 0.73 -5.35 19.00
C THR A 108 1.80 -6.43 19.12
N THR A 109 2.18 -7.06 18.01
CA THR A 109 3.14 -8.19 18.02
C THR A 109 4.59 -7.76 17.82
N GLU A 110 4.83 -6.60 17.24
CA GLU A 110 6.16 -6.12 16.90
C GLU A 110 6.41 -4.69 17.38
N LYS A 111 7.68 -4.37 17.64
CA LYS A 111 8.11 -3.01 17.99
C LYS A 111 8.62 -2.30 16.76
N PHE A 112 7.89 -1.28 16.30
CA PHE A 112 8.37 -0.32 15.31
C PHE A 112 8.70 1.00 16.00
N ASP A 113 9.82 1.61 15.61
CA ASP A 113 10.22 2.91 16.11
C ASP A 113 9.40 4.03 15.42
N VAL A 114 9.05 3.82 14.14
CA VAL A 114 8.30 4.79 13.32
C VAL A 114 7.30 4.06 12.42
N LEU A 115 6.09 4.61 12.34
CA LEU A 115 5.07 4.21 11.38
C LEU A 115 4.84 5.36 10.39
N VAL A 116 5.00 5.08 9.10
CA VAL A 116 4.83 6.07 8.02
C VAL A 116 3.61 5.71 7.19
N CYS A 117 2.68 6.65 7.04
CA CYS A 117 1.50 6.52 6.19
C CYS A 117 1.70 7.32 4.89
N ASP A 118 1.99 6.64 3.78
CA ASP A 118 2.34 7.28 2.51
C ASP A 118 1.27 7.06 1.45
N PHE A 119 0.39 8.05 1.26
CA PHE A 119 -0.80 7.98 0.39
C PHE A 119 -1.78 6.86 0.78
N LEU A 120 -2.34 6.96 1.99
CA LEU A 120 -3.49 6.15 2.44
C LEU A 120 -4.83 6.78 2.05
#